data_AF-A0A660VYG1-F1
#
_entry.id   AF-A0A660VYG1-F1
#
_cell.length_a   1.000
_cell.length_b   1.000
_cell.length_c   1.000
_cell.angle_alpha   90.00
_cell.angle_beta   90.00
_cell.angle_gamma   90.00
#
_symmetry.space_group_name_H-M   'P 1'
#
loop_
_entity.id
_entity.type
_entity.pdbx_description
1 polymer ?
#
loop_
_entity_poly.entity_id
_entity_poly.type
_entity_poly.pdbx_seq_one_letter_code
_entity_poly.pdbx_strand_id
1 'polypeptide(L)'
;MSSPTRWTLIALLVVSAAACGTTRTGEAVDNELDAAMAYFKTRLNQDDAMEAYYIYEAMKSVDPDYPGLEASAQAFRDDNIDIVEYFDRGWLGSNFSLRMPTDRGIGPENEQTGLGSKLGWYLPDRLLDILDLVSFDVHFGLGAYVDVHATRIVKADLGVRNVAGVGWHNHRSLGILNQADATAGFMPFGTRAYTATQAGTSGVQTGSWSLAGMHEPTDDLYKEFVDYWAAGASATAGIVGVSVDLHPIEAFDMLAGWALFDPANDDFGRTRGNRLTDSERGIIKTLGQIRRSADEMIAYDNFKAAQEEIAVENVEIED
;
A
#
# COMPACT_ATOMS: atom_id res chain seq x y z
N MET A 1 -9.13 -26.15 -38.23
CA MET A 1 -8.03 -25.41 -37.58
C MET A 1 -8.62 -24.30 -36.72
N SER A 2 -8.82 -24.54 -35.43
CA SER A 2 -9.23 -23.50 -34.46
C SER A 2 -8.01 -22.66 -34.13
N SER A 3 -7.99 -21.38 -34.55
CA SER A 3 -6.84 -20.53 -34.30
C SER A 3 -6.69 -20.27 -32.80
N PRO A 4 -5.47 -20.42 -32.21
CA PRO A 4 -5.20 -20.17 -30.79
C PRO A 4 -5.70 -18.80 -30.33
N THR A 5 -5.70 -17.81 -31.23
CA THR A 5 -6.24 -16.46 -31.04
C THR A 5 -7.69 -16.40 -30.57
N ARG A 6 -8.56 -17.34 -30.95
CA ARG A 6 -9.97 -17.32 -30.50
C ARG A 6 -10.11 -17.69 -29.03
N TRP A 7 -9.32 -18.64 -28.54
CA TRP A 7 -9.35 -19.05 -27.14
C TRP A 7 -8.70 -18.00 -26.23
N THR A 8 -7.67 -17.29 -26.69
CA THR A 8 -7.07 -16.16 -25.96
C THR A 8 -8.05 -14.99 -25.83
N LEU A 9 -8.78 -14.65 -26.90
CA LEU A 9 -9.81 -13.61 -26.86
C LEU A 9 -10.98 -13.98 -25.94
N ILE A 10 -11.42 -15.24 -25.96
CA ILE A 10 -12.49 -15.73 -25.07
C ILE A 10 -12.01 -15.74 -23.61
N ALA A 11 -10.77 -16.14 -23.33
CA ALA A 11 -10.21 -16.11 -21.98
C ALA A 11 -10.09 -14.67 -21.44
N LEU A 12 -9.63 -13.72 -22.27
CA LEU A 12 -9.61 -12.29 -21.93
C LEU A 12 -11.03 -11.75 -21.65
N LEU A 13 -12.01 -12.11 -22.49
CA LEU A 13 -13.41 -11.73 -22.31
C LEU A 13 -14.04 -12.32 -21.04
N VAL A 14 -13.74 -13.58 -20.71
CA VAL A 14 -14.27 -14.25 -19.51
C VAL A 14 -13.63 -13.68 -18.24
N VAL A 15 -12.35 -13.34 -18.26
CA VAL A 15 -11.69 -12.66 -17.12
C VAL A 15 -12.24 -11.25 -16.92
N SER A 16 -12.57 -10.51 -18.00
CA SER A 16 -13.25 -9.21 -17.87
C SER A 16 -14.71 -9.32 -17.41
N ALA A 17 -15.43 -10.40 -17.76
CA ALA A 17 -16.84 -10.57 -17.39
C ALA A 17 -17.05 -11.10 -15.96
N ALA A 18 -16.05 -11.74 -15.36
CA ALA A 18 -16.10 -12.22 -13.97
C ALA A 18 -15.90 -11.10 -12.93
N ALA A 19 -15.58 -9.88 -13.38
CA ALA A 19 -15.40 -8.70 -12.53
C ALA A 19 -16.62 -7.75 -12.53
N CYS A 20 -17.83 -8.24 -12.85
CA CYS A 20 -19.07 -7.52 -12.55
C CYS A 20 -19.30 -7.50 -11.04
N GLY A 21 -18.53 -6.69 -10.32
CA GLY A 21 -18.88 -6.27 -8.98
C GLY A 21 -20.19 -5.49 -9.03
N THR A 22 -21.05 -5.67 -8.04
CA THR A 22 -22.19 -4.79 -7.85
C THR A 22 -21.67 -3.40 -7.55
N THR A 23 -21.82 -2.45 -8.47
CA THR A 23 -21.49 -1.04 -8.26
C THR A 23 -22.29 -0.52 -7.06
N ARG A 24 -21.60 -0.04 -6.03
CA ARG A 24 -22.25 0.63 -4.89
C ARG A 24 -22.89 1.94 -5.35
N THR A 25 -24.02 2.30 -4.73
CA THR A 25 -24.62 3.62 -4.91
C THR A 25 -23.78 4.67 -4.18
N GLY A 26 -23.89 5.94 -4.58
CA GLY A 26 -23.22 7.03 -3.86
C GLY A 26 -23.61 7.10 -2.38
N GLU A 27 -24.89 6.87 -2.06
CA GLU A 27 -25.38 6.74 -0.67
C GLU A 27 -24.69 5.60 0.09
N ALA A 28 -24.44 4.45 -0.56
CA ALA A 28 -23.74 3.36 0.09
C ALA A 28 -22.27 3.71 0.38
N VAL A 29 -21.60 4.43 -0.53
CA VAL A 29 -20.23 4.94 -0.29
C VAL A 29 -20.21 5.93 0.87
N ASP A 30 -21.19 6.84 0.93
CA ASP A 30 -21.32 7.83 2.01
C ASP A 30 -21.49 7.18 3.39
N ASN A 31 -22.33 6.14 3.49
CA ASN A 31 -22.51 5.36 4.72
C ASN A 31 -21.21 4.68 5.19
N GLU A 32 -20.36 4.22 4.26
CA GLU A 32 -19.06 3.62 4.59
C GLU A 32 -18.07 4.69 5.10
N LEU A 33 -18.11 5.91 4.53
CA LEU A 33 -17.33 7.04 5.01
C LEU A 33 -17.78 7.51 6.40
N ASP A 34 -19.09 7.53 6.67
CA ASP A 34 -19.64 7.82 8.00
C ASP A 34 -19.17 6.80 9.05
N ALA A 35 -19.23 5.52 8.69
CA ALA A 35 -18.75 4.44 9.56
C ALA A 35 -17.23 4.58 9.82
N ALA A 36 -16.44 4.86 8.79
CA ALA A 36 -15.01 5.12 8.93
C ALA A 36 -14.73 6.34 9.82
N MET A 37 -15.48 7.44 9.67
CA MET A 37 -15.37 8.63 10.50
C MET A 37 -15.64 8.32 11.98
N ALA A 38 -16.64 7.47 12.26
CA ALA A 38 -16.95 7.04 13.62
C ALA A 38 -15.80 6.21 14.23
N TYR A 39 -15.20 5.29 13.47
CA TYR A 39 -14.03 4.53 13.92
C TYR A 39 -12.81 5.43 14.13
N PHE A 40 -12.55 6.35 13.20
CA PHE A 40 -11.47 7.33 13.29
C PHE A 40 -11.57 8.14 14.60
N LYS A 41 -12.73 8.75 14.87
CA LYS A 41 -12.99 9.49 16.12
C LYS A 41 -12.86 8.61 17.35
N THR A 42 -13.30 7.36 17.28
CA THR A 42 -13.16 6.40 18.39
C THR A 42 -11.69 6.14 18.71
N ARG A 43 -10.84 5.95 17.69
CA ARG A 43 -9.40 5.74 17.87
C ARG A 43 -8.68 6.99 18.37
N LEU A 44 -9.04 8.17 17.87
CA LEU A 44 -8.54 9.43 18.41
C LEU A 44 -8.85 9.57 19.91
N ASN A 45 -10.08 9.25 20.33
CA ASN A 45 -10.47 9.29 21.74
C ASN A 45 -9.78 8.24 22.62
N GLN A 46 -9.24 7.18 22.01
CA GLN A 46 -8.50 6.11 22.69
C GLN A 46 -6.98 6.38 22.75
N ASP A 47 -6.51 7.52 22.21
CA ASP A 47 -5.08 7.80 22.03
C ASP A 47 -4.39 6.76 21.12
N ASP A 48 -5.15 6.11 20.24
CA ASP A 48 -4.66 5.14 19.24
C ASP A 48 -4.36 5.85 17.92
N ALA A 49 -3.45 6.83 18.00
CA ALA A 49 -3.18 7.77 16.93
C ALA A 49 -2.74 7.11 15.60
N MET A 50 -1.98 6.02 15.68
CA MET A 50 -1.52 5.26 14.50
C MET A 50 -2.66 4.55 13.78
N GLU A 51 -3.53 3.86 14.53
CA GLU A 51 -4.73 3.22 13.98
C GLU A 51 -5.70 4.25 13.39
N ALA A 52 -5.85 5.40 14.06
CA ALA A 52 -6.64 6.52 13.55
C ALA A 52 -6.11 7.01 12.20
N TYR A 53 -4.79 7.15 12.04
CA TYR A 53 -4.17 7.57 10.79
C TYR A 53 -4.48 6.64 9.61
N TYR A 54 -4.46 5.31 9.81
CA TYR A 54 -4.81 4.36 8.74
C TYR A 54 -6.25 4.53 8.26
N ILE A 55 -7.17 4.80 9.17
CA ILE A 55 -8.58 5.05 8.82
C ILE A 55 -8.70 6.39 8.10
N TYR A 56 -8.02 7.43 8.59
CA TYR A 56 -7.96 8.75 7.95
C TYR A 56 -7.45 8.67 6.51
N GLU A 57 -6.31 8.01 6.26
CA GLU A 57 -5.76 7.87 4.91
C GLU A 57 -6.70 7.09 3.98
N ALA A 58 -7.36 6.04 4.48
CA ALA A 58 -8.36 5.32 3.71
C ALA A 58 -9.55 6.22 3.31
N MET A 59 -10.05 7.05 4.23
CA MET A 59 -11.13 8.00 3.96
C MET A 59 -10.72 9.09 2.98
N LYS A 60 -9.58 9.75 3.26
CA LYS A 60 -9.02 10.82 2.42
C LYS A 60 -8.78 10.37 0.98
N SER A 61 -8.43 9.09 0.81
CA SER A 61 -8.22 8.50 -0.51
C SER A 61 -9.51 8.32 -1.34
N VAL A 62 -10.67 8.40 -0.70
CA VAL A 62 -12.00 8.34 -1.33
C VAL A 62 -12.61 9.74 -1.43
N ASP A 63 -12.74 10.46 -0.32
CA ASP A 63 -13.20 11.85 -0.29
C ASP A 63 -12.30 12.71 0.60
N PRO A 64 -11.37 13.49 0.03
CA PRO A 64 -10.49 14.36 0.81
C PRO A 64 -11.25 15.50 1.50
N ASP A 65 -12.42 15.88 0.99
CA ASP A 65 -13.24 16.99 1.48
C ASP A 65 -14.41 16.50 2.33
N TYR A 66 -14.36 15.25 2.83
CA TYR A 66 -15.45 14.66 3.59
C TYR A 66 -15.75 15.48 4.86
N PRO A 67 -17.03 15.76 5.20
CA PRO A 67 -17.39 16.64 6.30
C PRO A 67 -16.74 16.27 7.64
N GLY A 68 -15.97 17.22 8.20
CA GLY A 68 -15.27 17.06 9.47
C GLY A 68 -13.94 16.30 9.41
N LEU A 69 -13.56 15.74 8.24
CA LEU A 69 -12.31 15.00 8.06
C LEU A 69 -11.10 15.90 8.33
N GLU A 70 -11.00 17.05 7.66
CA GLU A 70 -9.85 17.94 7.83
C GLU A 70 -9.81 18.57 9.23
N ALA A 71 -10.96 18.89 9.84
CA ALA A 71 -10.99 19.41 11.20
C ALA A 71 -10.48 18.38 12.23
N SER A 72 -10.90 17.12 12.09
CA SER A 72 -10.40 16.02 12.94
C SER A 72 -8.95 15.65 12.61
N ALA A 73 -8.53 15.76 11.35
CA ALA A 73 -7.15 15.55 10.93
C ALA A 73 -6.23 16.65 11.44
N GLN A 74 -6.66 17.91 11.44
CA GLN A 74 -5.87 19.01 11.97
C GLN A 74 -5.68 18.86 13.48
N ALA A 75 -6.75 18.56 14.23
CA ALA A 75 -6.65 18.26 15.66
C ALA A 75 -5.68 17.09 15.92
N PHE A 76 -5.73 16.07 15.06
CA PHE A 76 -4.76 14.97 15.11
C PHE A 76 -3.33 15.43 14.81
N ARG A 77 -3.09 16.18 13.73
CA ARG A 77 -1.77 16.64 13.29
C ARG A 77 -1.10 17.51 14.35
N ASP A 78 -1.84 18.44 14.95
CA ASP A 78 -1.30 19.37 15.94
C ASP A 78 -0.76 18.64 17.17
N ASP A 79 -1.42 17.55 17.57
CA ASP A 79 -1.02 16.72 18.71
C ASP A 79 -0.06 15.56 18.33
N ASN A 80 0.09 15.23 17.03
CA ASN A 80 0.77 14.02 16.55
C ASN A 80 1.65 14.23 15.30
N ILE A 81 2.34 15.38 15.19
CA ILE A 81 3.24 15.72 14.07
C ILE A 81 4.19 14.55 13.73
N ASP A 82 4.73 13.88 14.75
CA ASP A 82 5.67 12.77 14.62
C ASP A 82 5.09 11.53 13.88
N ILE A 83 3.77 11.35 13.87
CA ILE A 83 3.10 10.24 13.16
C ILE A 83 2.95 10.56 11.68
N VAL A 84 2.60 11.80 11.34
CA VAL A 84 2.48 12.22 9.95
C VAL A 84 3.85 12.13 9.28
N GLU A 85 4.89 12.64 9.96
CA GLU A 85 6.27 12.50 9.50
C GLU A 85 6.75 11.04 9.45
N TYR A 86 6.18 10.14 10.26
CA TYR A 86 6.48 8.71 10.20
C TYR A 86 6.04 8.10 8.87
N PHE A 87 4.80 8.36 8.46
CA PHE A 87 4.22 7.78 7.25
C PHE A 87 4.62 8.53 5.98
N ASP A 88 4.92 9.83 6.09
CA ASP A 88 5.26 10.68 4.95
C ASP A 88 6.77 10.85 4.73
N ARG A 89 7.58 9.83 5.07
CA ARG A 89 9.00 9.79 4.67
C ARG A 89 9.14 9.55 3.17
N GLY A 90 8.59 10.44 2.34
CA GLY A 90 8.50 10.28 0.89
C GLY A 90 9.86 10.13 0.20
N TRP A 91 10.96 10.47 0.86
CA TRP A 91 12.31 10.28 0.34
C TRP A 91 12.81 8.82 0.43
N LEU A 92 12.29 8.02 1.36
CA LEU A 92 12.71 6.62 1.53
C LEU A 92 12.14 5.71 0.44
N GLY A 93 11.04 6.08 -0.23
CA GLY A 93 10.48 5.30 -1.34
C GLY A 93 10.11 3.85 -1.01
N SER A 94 10.00 3.53 0.28
CA SER A 94 9.58 2.26 0.86
C SER A 94 9.17 2.56 2.30
N ASN A 95 7.86 2.62 2.58
CA ASN A 95 7.35 3.20 3.84
C ASN A 95 6.38 2.32 4.62
N PHE A 96 6.18 1.05 4.27
CA PHE A 96 5.29 0.19 5.03
C PHE A 96 6.02 -0.98 5.66
N SER A 97 6.75 -0.70 6.74
CA SER A 97 6.64 -1.64 7.85
C SER A 97 5.15 -1.69 8.23
N LEU A 98 4.47 -2.83 8.10
CA LEU A 98 3.10 -3.04 8.63
C LEU A 98 3.02 -2.95 10.17
N ARG A 99 4.10 -2.44 10.79
CA ARG A 99 4.35 -2.36 12.21
C ARG A 99 4.40 -0.89 12.62
N MET A 100 3.95 -0.64 13.83
CA MET A 100 3.86 0.68 14.45
C MET A 100 4.87 0.76 15.58
N PRO A 101 5.54 1.90 15.79
CA PRO A 101 6.50 2.03 16.89
C PRO A 101 5.79 1.90 18.24
N THR A 102 6.39 1.16 19.16
CA THR A 102 5.96 1.03 20.57
C THR A 102 6.56 2.11 21.45
N ASP A 103 7.64 2.76 21.01
CA ASP A 103 8.48 3.60 21.87
C ASP A 103 8.11 5.10 21.82
N ARG A 104 7.10 5.51 21.04
CA ARG A 104 6.79 6.92 20.78
C ARG A 104 5.78 7.58 21.73
N GLY A 105 5.47 6.96 22.87
CA GLY A 105 4.90 7.71 24.00
C GLY A 105 3.43 8.14 23.86
N ILE A 106 2.69 7.64 22.87
CA ILE A 106 1.25 7.88 22.73
C ILE A 106 0.54 6.68 23.38
N GLY A 107 -0.14 6.90 24.49
CA GLY A 107 -0.81 5.88 25.31
C GLY A 107 -0.12 5.50 26.65
N PRO A 108 -0.89 5.29 27.74
CA PRO A 108 -0.40 4.96 29.09
C PRO A 108 0.18 3.53 29.25
N GLU A 109 0.36 2.79 28.14
CA GLU A 109 0.83 1.40 28.13
C GLU A 109 2.31 1.25 27.72
N ASN A 110 2.99 2.38 27.49
CA ASN A 110 4.34 2.50 26.93
C ASN A 110 5.50 2.07 27.86
N GLU A 111 5.24 1.21 28.84
CA GLU A 111 6.25 0.69 29.78
C GLU A 111 6.67 -0.78 29.51
N GLN A 112 6.12 -1.45 28.48
CA GLN A 112 6.17 -2.92 28.44
C GLN A 112 7.26 -3.59 27.60
N THR A 113 7.99 -2.90 26.71
CA THR A 113 9.22 -3.49 26.14
C THR A 113 10.39 -3.17 27.06
N GLY A 114 10.45 -3.87 28.20
CA GLY A 114 11.57 -3.76 29.12
C GLY A 114 12.91 -3.94 28.41
N LEU A 115 13.98 -3.31 28.92
CA LEU A 115 15.32 -3.34 28.33
C LEU A 115 15.76 -4.77 27.92
N GLY A 116 15.38 -5.79 28.70
CA GLY A 116 15.65 -7.19 28.39
C GLY A 116 14.95 -7.71 27.12
N SER A 117 13.73 -7.26 26.83
CA SER A 117 13.03 -7.58 25.58
C SER A 117 13.76 -6.97 24.38
N LYS A 118 14.15 -5.69 24.48
CA LYS A 118 14.91 -4.99 23.42
C LYS A 118 16.25 -5.67 23.15
N LEU A 119 16.97 -6.06 24.20
CA LEU A 119 18.22 -6.82 24.07
C LEU A 119 18.00 -8.24 23.55
N GLY A 120 16.88 -8.88 23.90
CA GLY A 120 16.51 -10.21 23.41
C GLY A 120 16.18 -10.22 21.92
N TRP A 121 15.55 -9.16 21.43
CA TRP A 121 15.23 -8.98 20.00
C TRP A 121 16.37 -8.41 19.17
N TYR A 122 17.37 -7.78 19.79
CA TYR A 122 18.49 -7.17 19.07
C TYR A 122 19.16 -8.12 18.06
N LEU A 123 19.56 -9.33 18.48
CA LEU A 123 20.22 -10.26 17.54
C LEU A 123 19.26 -10.84 16.49
N PRO A 124 18.03 -11.30 16.86
CA PRO A 124 17.02 -11.67 15.87
C PRO A 124 16.72 -10.58 14.84
N ASP A 125 16.56 -9.33 15.26
CA ASP A 125 16.27 -8.19 14.37
C ASP A 125 17.41 -8.04 13.34
N ARG A 126 18.68 -8.01 13.78
CA ARG A 126 19.82 -7.94 12.83
C ARG A 126 19.90 -9.11 11.86
N LEU A 127 19.45 -10.31 12.25
CA LEU A 127 19.38 -11.45 11.33
C LEU A 127 18.25 -11.29 10.30
N LEU A 128 17.12 -10.69 10.70
CA LEU A 128 16.03 -10.38 9.80
C LEU A 128 16.42 -9.27 8.81
N ASP A 129 17.09 -8.21 9.26
CA ASP A 129 17.56 -7.14 8.36
C ASP A 129 18.50 -7.68 7.27
N ILE A 130 19.34 -8.68 7.60
CA ILE A 130 20.22 -9.35 6.61
C ILE A 130 19.40 -10.07 5.54
N LEU A 131 18.27 -10.67 5.92
CA LEU A 131 17.38 -11.36 4.97
C LEU A 131 16.63 -10.36 4.09
N ASP A 132 16.40 -9.14 4.56
CA ASP A 132 15.74 -8.08 3.79
C ASP A 132 16.63 -7.42 2.74
N LEU A 133 17.95 -7.66 2.78
CA LEU A 133 18.88 -7.14 1.78
C LEU A 133 18.57 -7.62 0.36
N VAL A 134 17.95 -8.79 0.22
CA VAL A 134 17.77 -9.47 -1.07
C VAL A 134 16.36 -10.03 -1.18
N SER A 135 15.64 -9.59 -2.21
CA SER A 135 14.43 -10.27 -2.66
C SER A 135 14.74 -11.20 -3.83
N PHE A 136 14.12 -12.37 -3.83
CA PHE A 136 14.20 -13.34 -4.92
C PHE A 136 12.87 -14.06 -5.11
N ASP A 137 12.36 -14.06 -6.33
CA ASP A 137 11.14 -14.77 -6.69
C ASP A 137 11.31 -15.56 -7.98
N VAL A 138 10.71 -16.75 -8.00
CA VAL A 138 10.51 -17.55 -9.20
C VAL A 138 9.02 -17.56 -9.52
N HIS A 139 8.69 -17.06 -10.71
CA HIS A 139 7.30 -16.89 -11.12
C HIS A 139 6.93 -17.69 -12.37
N PHE A 140 5.71 -18.21 -12.35
CA PHE A 140 5.11 -19.04 -13.37
C PHE A 140 3.86 -18.34 -13.93
N GLY A 141 3.79 -18.21 -15.25
CA GLY A 141 2.67 -17.56 -15.92
C GLY A 141 3.09 -16.89 -17.22
N LEU A 142 2.10 -16.45 -17.99
CA LEU A 142 2.32 -15.95 -19.35
C LEU A 142 2.92 -14.54 -19.32
N GLY A 143 4.04 -14.35 -20.01
CA GLY A 143 4.62 -13.02 -20.17
C GLY A 143 5.80 -12.97 -21.13
N ALA A 144 6.06 -11.74 -21.59
CA ALA A 144 7.29 -11.32 -22.23
C ALA A 144 7.65 -9.98 -21.60
N TYR A 145 8.52 -10.03 -20.59
CA TYR A 145 8.82 -8.90 -19.71
C TYR A 145 10.30 -8.90 -19.39
N VAL A 146 10.94 -7.73 -19.43
CA VAL A 146 12.30 -7.51 -18.95
C VAL A 146 12.33 -6.18 -18.20
N ASP A 147 12.95 -6.18 -17.03
CA ASP A 147 13.26 -5.01 -16.22
C ASP A 147 14.70 -5.15 -15.71
N VAL A 148 15.50 -4.11 -15.87
CA VAL A 148 16.83 -4.01 -15.28
C VAL A 148 16.97 -2.61 -14.70
N HIS A 149 17.39 -2.52 -13.45
CA HIS A 149 17.42 -1.25 -12.75
C HIS A 149 18.55 -1.21 -11.72
N ALA A 150 19.24 -0.08 -11.64
CA ALA A 150 20.14 0.21 -10.52
C ALA A 150 19.36 0.91 -9.38
N THR A 151 18.35 1.69 -9.75
CA THR A 151 17.27 2.26 -8.93
C THR A 151 16.07 2.47 -9.85
N ARG A 152 14.90 2.84 -9.34
CA ARG A 152 13.76 3.19 -10.21
C ARG A 152 13.96 4.50 -11.00
N ILE A 153 14.98 5.30 -10.66
CA ILE A 153 15.46 6.45 -11.46
C ILE A 153 16.28 5.97 -12.66
N VAL A 154 17.12 4.96 -12.47
CA VAL A 154 18.04 4.44 -13.49
C VAL A 154 17.64 3.01 -13.83
N LYS A 155 16.64 2.90 -14.71
CA LYS A 155 16.05 1.64 -15.15
C LYS A 155 15.80 1.58 -16.65
N ALA A 156 15.61 0.37 -17.15
CA ALA A 156 15.02 0.11 -18.46
C ALA A 156 14.08 -1.08 -18.33
N ASP A 157 12.80 -0.88 -18.64
CA ASP A 157 11.78 -1.91 -18.55
C ASP A 157 10.87 -1.91 -19.76
N LEU A 158 10.45 -3.10 -20.17
CA LEU A 158 9.51 -3.28 -21.26
C LEU A 158 8.82 -4.63 -21.14
N GLY A 159 7.52 -4.62 -21.32
CA GLY A 159 6.75 -5.81 -21.64
C GLY A 159 5.50 -5.98 -20.81
N VAL A 160 4.97 -7.20 -20.85
CA VAL A 160 3.74 -7.57 -20.16
C VAL A 160 3.91 -8.93 -19.51
N ARG A 161 3.34 -9.11 -18.32
CA ARG A 161 3.29 -10.40 -17.63
C ARG A 161 2.05 -10.54 -16.76
N ASN A 162 1.57 -11.77 -16.63
CA ASN A 162 0.59 -12.19 -15.65
C ASN A 162 1.08 -13.51 -15.05
N VAL A 163 1.59 -13.45 -13.83
CA VAL A 163 2.36 -14.52 -13.21
C VAL A 163 1.95 -14.75 -11.76
N ALA A 164 2.11 -15.99 -11.31
CA ALA A 164 2.09 -16.37 -9.90
C ALA A 164 3.48 -16.86 -9.52
N GLY A 165 4.07 -16.28 -8.48
CA GLY A 165 5.42 -16.56 -8.00
C GLY A 165 5.44 -17.04 -6.57
N VAL A 166 6.54 -17.70 -6.22
CA VAL A 166 6.91 -18.00 -4.84
C VAL A 166 8.33 -17.53 -4.62
N GLY A 167 8.53 -16.84 -3.50
CA GLY A 167 9.76 -16.12 -3.29
C GLY A 167 9.89 -15.53 -1.90
N TRP A 168 11.09 -15.01 -1.68
CA TRP A 168 11.37 -14.06 -0.62
C TRP A 168 11.15 -12.67 -1.19
N HIS A 169 10.09 -12.01 -0.71
CA HIS A 169 9.66 -10.69 -1.15
C HIS A 169 10.10 -9.62 -0.17
N ASN A 170 9.97 -8.36 -0.57
CA ASN A 170 10.30 -7.22 0.25
C ASN A 170 9.63 -7.29 1.64
N HIS A 171 10.30 -6.73 2.66
CA HIS A 171 9.86 -6.70 4.07
C HIS A 171 9.59 -8.08 4.68
N ARG A 172 10.61 -8.97 4.71
CA ARG A 172 10.59 -10.24 5.46
C ARG A 172 9.50 -11.22 5.04
N SER A 173 9.04 -11.14 3.79
CA SER A 173 7.88 -11.89 3.34
C SER A 173 8.25 -13.10 2.49
N LEU A 174 8.35 -14.28 3.10
CA LEU A 174 8.30 -15.53 2.36
C LEU A 174 6.85 -15.83 1.98
N GLY A 175 6.55 -15.94 0.68
CA GLY A 175 5.16 -16.11 0.27
C GLY A 175 4.93 -16.29 -1.22
N ILE A 176 3.65 -16.22 -1.57
CA ILE A 176 3.13 -16.29 -2.93
C ILE A 176 2.79 -14.89 -3.40
N LEU A 177 3.19 -14.55 -4.62
CA LEU A 177 2.89 -13.30 -5.28
C LEU A 177 2.10 -13.57 -6.57
N ASN A 178 0.89 -13.05 -6.67
CA ASN A 178 0.16 -12.99 -7.94
C ASN A 178 0.32 -11.58 -8.50
N GLN A 179 0.87 -11.44 -9.70
CA GLN A 179 1.20 -10.14 -10.30
C GLN A 179 0.76 -10.07 -11.76
N ALA A 180 0.10 -8.98 -12.14
CA ALA A 180 -0.08 -8.53 -13.51
C ALA A 180 0.66 -7.20 -13.70
N ASP A 181 1.47 -7.09 -14.73
CA ASP A 181 2.31 -5.91 -14.97
C ASP A 181 2.44 -5.65 -16.46
N ALA A 182 2.19 -4.41 -16.88
CA ALA A 182 2.38 -3.92 -18.23
C ALA A 182 3.16 -2.62 -18.17
N THR A 183 4.37 -2.62 -18.72
CA THR A 183 5.31 -1.53 -18.56
C THR A 183 6.05 -1.20 -19.85
N ALA A 184 6.39 0.07 -20.00
CA ALA A 184 7.35 0.55 -20.98
C ALA A 184 8.01 1.81 -20.39
N GLY A 185 9.28 1.72 -20.05
CA GLY A 185 9.98 2.78 -19.34
C GLY A 185 11.48 2.80 -19.61
N PHE A 186 12.05 4.00 -19.57
CA PHE A 186 13.48 4.23 -19.63
C PHE A 186 13.83 5.40 -18.71
N MET A 187 14.80 5.18 -17.82
CA MET A 187 15.16 6.10 -16.74
C MET A 187 13.90 6.36 -15.86
N PRO A 188 13.64 7.54 -15.24
CA PRO A 188 12.45 7.69 -14.41
C PRO A 188 11.18 7.85 -15.26
N PHE A 189 11.25 7.84 -16.59
CA PHE A 189 10.10 8.10 -17.45
C PHE A 189 9.50 6.80 -17.99
N GLY A 190 8.18 6.66 -17.90
CA GLY A 190 7.49 5.52 -18.49
C GLY A 190 6.00 5.49 -18.24
N THR A 191 5.40 4.38 -18.64
CA THR A 191 4.03 4.01 -18.27
C THR A 191 4.07 2.64 -17.64
N ARG A 192 3.34 2.45 -16.53
CA ARG A 192 3.23 1.16 -15.87
C ARG A 192 1.82 0.96 -15.34
N ALA A 193 1.19 -0.15 -15.70
CA ALA A 193 0.00 -0.66 -15.03
C ALA A 193 0.41 -1.90 -14.23
N TYR A 194 0.29 -1.85 -12.92
CA TYR A 194 0.75 -2.89 -12.00
C TYR A 194 -0.39 -3.30 -11.08
N THR A 195 -0.67 -4.58 -10.98
CA THR A 195 -1.62 -5.15 -10.02
C THR A 195 -0.95 -6.32 -9.34
N ALA A 196 -1.00 -6.37 -8.02
CA ALA A 196 -0.41 -7.47 -7.28
C ALA A 196 -1.23 -7.88 -6.07
N THR A 197 -1.08 -9.14 -5.69
CA THR A 197 -1.55 -9.69 -4.43
C THR A 197 -0.48 -10.62 -3.88
N GLN A 198 0.06 -10.25 -2.73
CA GLN A 198 1.07 -10.99 -2.00
C GLN A 198 0.44 -11.61 -0.76
N ALA A 199 0.74 -12.88 -0.50
CA ALA A 199 0.33 -13.59 0.70
C ALA A 199 1.53 -14.38 1.26
N GLY A 200 1.96 -14.06 2.48
CA GLY A 200 3.16 -14.64 3.06
C GLY A 200 3.26 -14.45 4.56
N THR A 201 4.48 -14.58 5.08
CA THR A 201 4.80 -14.44 6.51
C THR A 201 4.49 -13.05 7.07
N SER A 202 4.48 -12.01 6.23
CA SER A 202 4.12 -10.64 6.62
C SER A 202 2.61 -10.36 6.56
N GLY A 203 1.79 -11.32 6.10
CA GLY A 203 0.35 -11.16 5.94
C GLY A 203 -0.09 -11.18 4.47
N VAL A 204 -1.21 -10.51 4.18
CA VAL A 204 -1.77 -10.40 2.84
C VAL A 204 -1.83 -8.94 2.42
N GLN A 205 -1.23 -8.61 1.29
CA GLN A 205 -1.24 -7.28 0.69
C GLN A 205 -1.79 -7.37 -0.73
N THR A 206 -2.59 -6.39 -1.14
CA THR A 206 -3.13 -6.31 -2.49
C THR A 206 -3.20 -4.86 -2.92
N GLY A 207 -2.88 -4.59 -4.18
CA GLY A 207 -2.99 -3.24 -4.72
C GLY A 207 -2.99 -3.23 -6.25
N SER A 208 -3.38 -2.10 -6.79
CA SER A 208 -3.38 -1.84 -8.23
C SER A 208 -3.03 -0.38 -8.45
N TRP A 209 -2.04 -0.13 -9.30
CA TRP A 209 -1.47 1.18 -9.52
C TRP A 209 -1.28 1.39 -11.02
N SER A 210 -1.46 2.64 -11.45
CA SER A 210 -1.21 3.07 -12.82
C SER A 210 -0.35 4.33 -12.75
N LEU A 211 0.83 4.26 -13.34
CA LEU A 211 1.79 5.36 -13.40
C LEU A 211 2.02 5.76 -14.86
N ALA A 212 2.11 7.05 -15.11
CA ALA A 212 2.49 7.59 -16.40
C ALA A 212 3.30 8.87 -16.21
N GLY A 213 4.41 9.00 -16.95
CA GLY A 213 5.30 10.15 -16.87
C GLY A 213 6.52 9.85 -16.01
N MET A 214 6.90 10.80 -15.16
CA MET A 214 8.06 10.69 -14.28
C MET A 214 7.67 9.94 -13.00
N HIS A 215 8.40 8.88 -12.69
CA HIS A 215 8.21 8.06 -11.50
C HIS A 215 8.98 8.66 -10.31
N GLU A 216 8.31 8.86 -9.19
CA GLU A 216 8.83 9.49 -7.98
C GLU A 216 8.77 8.53 -6.79
N PRO A 217 9.67 8.60 -5.80
CA PRO A 217 9.58 7.74 -4.62
C PRO A 217 8.32 7.99 -3.78
N THR A 218 7.64 9.12 -4.04
CA THR A 218 6.36 9.47 -3.44
C THR A 218 5.16 8.75 -4.06
N ASP A 219 5.30 8.08 -5.21
CA ASP A 219 4.18 7.35 -5.82
C ASP A 219 3.76 6.17 -4.94
N ASP A 220 2.45 5.96 -4.82
CA ASP A 220 1.86 4.91 -3.97
C ASP A 220 2.41 3.50 -4.27
N LEU A 221 2.69 3.19 -5.55
CA LEU A 221 3.29 1.91 -5.94
C LEU A 221 4.60 1.66 -5.18
N TYR A 222 5.43 2.70 -5.06
CA TYR A 222 6.75 2.56 -4.45
C TYR A 222 6.70 2.63 -2.93
N LYS A 223 5.82 3.48 -2.41
CA LYS A 223 5.54 3.48 -0.97
C LYS A 223 5.09 2.10 -0.50
N GLU A 224 4.13 1.49 -1.21
CA GLU A 224 3.39 0.30 -0.79
C GLU A 224 4.02 -1.04 -1.17
N PHE A 225 4.54 -1.19 -2.39
CA PHE A 225 4.76 -2.53 -2.94
C PHE A 225 6.14 -2.77 -3.56
N VAL A 226 6.76 -1.73 -4.11
CA VAL A 226 8.03 -1.84 -4.84
C VAL A 226 9.05 -0.89 -4.25
N ASP A 227 10.18 -1.38 -3.75
CA ASP A 227 11.25 -0.50 -3.29
C ASP A 227 11.78 0.39 -4.44
N TYR A 228 11.66 1.72 -4.27
CA TYR A 228 12.13 2.71 -5.24
C TYR A 228 13.65 2.70 -5.44
N TRP A 229 14.38 2.35 -4.39
CA TRP A 229 15.84 2.36 -4.35
C TRP A 229 16.46 0.99 -4.62
N ALA A 230 15.64 -0.03 -4.84
CA ALA A 230 16.11 -1.37 -5.17
C ALA A 230 17.03 -1.35 -6.40
N ALA A 231 17.99 -2.26 -6.42
CA ALA A 231 18.85 -2.54 -7.56
C ALA A 231 18.69 -4.00 -7.97
N GLY A 232 18.30 -4.27 -9.21
CA GLY A 232 17.94 -5.62 -9.58
C GLY A 232 17.57 -5.82 -11.03
N ALA A 233 17.03 -7.00 -11.29
CA ALA A 233 16.55 -7.39 -12.59
C ALA A 233 15.42 -8.41 -12.47
N SER A 234 14.49 -8.32 -13.40
CA SER A 234 13.44 -9.32 -13.56
C SER A 234 13.20 -9.63 -15.03
N ALA A 235 12.98 -10.91 -15.34
CA ALA A 235 12.68 -11.35 -16.69
C ALA A 235 11.61 -12.44 -16.67
N THR A 236 10.61 -12.29 -17.53
CA THR A 236 9.60 -13.33 -17.82
C THR A 236 9.67 -13.67 -19.29
N ALA A 237 9.86 -14.94 -19.62
CA ALA A 237 9.87 -15.43 -20.98
C ALA A 237 8.94 -16.65 -21.13
N GLY A 238 7.82 -16.45 -21.82
CA GLY A 238 6.84 -17.51 -22.00
C GLY A 238 6.08 -17.77 -20.72
N ILE A 239 6.39 -18.89 -20.04
CA ILE A 239 5.68 -19.37 -18.84
C ILE A 239 6.50 -19.33 -17.55
N VAL A 240 7.79 -18.99 -17.62
CA VAL A 240 8.69 -18.93 -16.47
C VAL A 240 9.35 -17.56 -16.44
N GLY A 241 9.63 -17.08 -15.23
CA GLY A 241 10.59 -16.02 -15.05
C GLY A 241 11.12 -15.95 -13.62
N VAL A 242 12.00 -14.98 -13.43
CA VAL A 242 12.72 -14.76 -12.18
C VAL A 242 12.83 -13.27 -11.91
N SER A 243 12.88 -12.90 -10.63
CA SER A 243 13.28 -11.57 -10.18
C SER A 243 14.29 -11.67 -9.05
N VAL A 244 15.29 -10.81 -9.06
CA VAL A 244 16.25 -10.62 -7.98
C VAL A 244 16.42 -9.12 -7.78
N ASP A 245 16.17 -8.66 -6.57
CA ASP A 245 16.37 -7.26 -6.17
C ASP A 245 17.24 -7.20 -4.92
N LEU A 246 18.16 -6.24 -4.88
CA LEU A 246 18.92 -5.83 -3.71
C LEU A 246 18.29 -4.56 -3.15
N HIS A 247 18.23 -4.42 -1.83
CA HIS A 247 17.57 -3.31 -1.13
C HIS A 247 18.58 -2.43 -0.37
N PRO A 248 19.11 -1.35 -0.99
CA PRO A 248 20.11 -0.50 -0.34
C PRO A 248 19.62 0.22 0.91
N ILE A 249 18.32 0.53 0.98
CA ILE A 249 17.72 1.16 2.18
C ILE A 249 17.74 0.18 3.35
N GLU A 250 17.38 -1.08 3.12
CA GLU A 250 17.48 -2.13 4.15
C GLU A 250 18.94 -2.41 4.53
N ALA A 251 19.88 -2.27 3.60
CA ALA A 251 21.30 -2.32 3.91
C ALA A 251 21.75 -1.18 4.83
N PHE A 252 21.23 0.02 4.61
CA PHE A 252 21.49 1.16 5.48
C PHE A 252 20.86 0.95 6.86
N ASP A 253 19.63 0.44 6.91
CA ASP A 253 18.91 0.14 8.15
C ASP A 253 19.66 -0.92 8.99
N MET A 254 20.02 -2.05 8.38
CA MET A 254 20.85 -3.09 9.01
C MET A 254 22.13 -2.51 9.63
N LEU A 255 22.85 -1.65 8.90
CA LEU A 255 24.10 -1.03 9.38
C LEU A 255 23.86 -0.03 10.52
N ALA A 256 22.81 0.78 10.40
CA ALA A 256 22.38 1.70 11.45
C ALA A 256 21.96 0.94 12.71
N GLY A 257 21.33 -0.23 12.54
CA GLY A 257 20.85 -1.10 13.61
C GLY A 257 21.95 -1.56 14.55
N TRP A 258 23.18 -1.76 14.05
CA TRP A 258 24.36 -2.06 14.88
C TRP A 258 24.74 -0.92 15.83
N ALA A 259 24.40 0.32 15.47
CA ALA A 259 24.55 1.51 16.31
C ALA A 259 23.28 1.81 17.12
N LEU A 260 22.33 0.86 17.22
CA LEU A 260 21.03 1.00 17.88
C LEU A 260 20.10 2.05 17.25
N PHE A 261 20.38 2.45 16.01
CA PHE A 261 19.56 3.36 15.21
C PHE A 261 18.72 2.55 14.22
N ASP A 262 17.42 2.80 14.15
CA ASP A 262 16.46 2.05 13.33
C ASP A 262 15.71 3.04 12.40
N PRO A 263 16.33 3.41 11.26
CA PRO A 263 15.70 4.25 10.24
C PRO A 263 14.37 3.69 9.72
N ALA A 264 14.27 2.39 9.44
CA ALA A 264 13.09 1.75 8.83
C ALA A 264 11.93 1.59 9.82
N ASN A 265 12.22 1.61 11.13
CA ASN A 265 11.26 1.39 12.22
C ASN A 265 10.54 0.05 12.07
N ASP A 266 11.27 -1.02 11.80
CA ASP A 266 10.73 -2.38 11.65
C ASP A 266 11.26 -3.40 12.68
N ASP A 267 12.17 -2.99 13.59
CA ASP A 267 12.70 -3.80 14.70
C ASP A 267 11.55 -4.31 15.58
N PHE A 268 11.45 -5.63 15.81
CA PHE A 268 10.39 -6.21 16.65
C PHE A 268 10.47 -5.75 18.10
N GLY A 269 11.68 -5.45 18.59
CA GLY A 269 11.89 -4.93 19.94
C GLY A 269 11.29 -3.54 20.17
N ARG A 270 10.98 -2.80 19.10
CA ARG A 270 10.50 -1.41 19.13
C ARG A 270 9.18 -1.20 18.41
N THR A 271 8.57 -2.25 17.87
CA THR A 271 7.38 -2.13 17.01
C THR A 271 6.34 -3.21 17.28
N ARG A 272 5.07 -2.88 17.08
CA ARG A 272 3.90 -3.75 17.25
C ARG A 272 3.09 -3.83 15.97
N GLY A 273 2.31 -4.89 15.80
CA GLY A 273 1.29 -4.93 14.74
C GLY A 273 0.16 -3.91 14.97
N ASN A 274 -0.63 -3.68 13.92
CA ASN A 274 -1.84 -2.87 14.02
C ASN A 274 -2.91 -3.52 14.92
N ARG A 275 -3.63 -2.72 15.71
CA ARG A 275 -4.71 -3.15 16.60
C ARG A 275 -6.11 -2.89 16.02
N LEU A 276 -6.19 -2.83 14.69
CA LEU A 276 -7.46 -2.69 13.98
C LEU A 276 -8.32 -3.94 14.20
N THR A 277 -9.57 -3.73 14.60
CA THR A 277 -10.63 -4.74 14.67
C THR A 277 -10.99 -5.26 13.28
N ASP A 278 -11.67 -6.40 13.20
CA ASP A 278 -12.10 -6.96 11.91
C ASP A 278 -13.02 -6.01 11.15
N SER A 279 -13.88 -5.27 11.85
CA SER A 279 -14.76 -4.26 11.25
C SER A 279 -13.96 -3.09 10.68
N GLU A 280 -12.94 -2.59 11.39
CA GLU A 280 -12.08 -1.51 10.90
C GLU A 280 -11.21 -1.97 9.72
N ARG A 281 -10.70 -3.20 9.74
CA ARG A 281 -10.02 -3.78 8.57
C ARG A 281 -10.97 -3.93 7.39
N GLY A 282 -12.22 -4.31 7.67
CA GLY A 282 -13.31 -4.38 6.69
C GLY A 282 -13.57 -3.04 6.03
N ILE A 283 -13.73 -1.96 6.81
CA ILE A 283 -14.02 -0.63 6.26
C ILE A 283 -12.87 -0.09 5.44
N ILE A 284 -11.62 -0.20 5.92
CA ILE A 284 -10.42 0.22 5.17
C ILE A 284 -10.32 -0.53 3.84
N LYS A 285 -10.59 -1.85 3.87
CA LYS A 285 -10.60 -2.66 2.65
C LYS A 285 -11.71 -2.22 1.68
N THR A 286 -12.91 -1.94 2.18
CA THR A 286 -14.04 -1.46 1.37
C THR A 286 -13.73 -0.10 0.74
N LEU A 287 -13.23 0.87 1.50
CA LEU A 287 -12.82 2.17 0.98
C LEU A 287 -11.71 2.05 -0.07
N GLY A 288 -10.71 1.18 0.17
CA GLY A 288 -9.68 0.89 -0.82
C GLY A 288 -10.19 0.16 -2.07
N GLN A 289 -11.34 -0.54 -2.02
CA GLN A 289 -12.01 -1.06 -3.21
C GLN A 289 -12.75 0.04 -3.96
N ILE A 290 -13.49 0.90 -3.24
CA ILE A 290 -14.22 2.05 -3.80
C ILE A 290 -13.26 2.96 -4.56
N ARG A 291 -12.14 3.37 -3.94
CA ARG A 291 -11.08 4.17 -4.56
C ARG A 291 -10.60 3.61 -5.91
N ARG A 292 -10.50 2.28 -6.01
CA ARG A 292 -9.99 1.60 -7.23
C ARG A 292 -11.06 1.44 -8.31
N SER A 293 -12.33 1.68 -8.00
CA SER A 293 -13.45 1.49 -8.91
C SER A 293 -13.90 2.84 -9.49
N ALA A 294 -13.50 3.12 -10.74
CA ALA A 294 -13.87 4.35 -11.42
C ALA A 294 -15.40 4.57 -11.47
N ASP A 295 -16.17 3.49 -11.67
CA ASP A 295 -17.63 3.57 -11.71
C ASP A 295 -18.23 3.91 -10.34
N GLU A 296 -17.68 3.39 -9.24
CA GLU A 296 -18.13 3.72 -7.89
C GLU A 296 -17.76 5.17 -7.52
N MET A 297 -16.56 5.63 -7.90
CA MET A 297 -16.13 7.02 -7.72
C MET A 297 -17.03 7.99 -8.50
N ILE A 298 -17.32 7.72 -9.78
CA ILE A 298 -18.23 8.53 -10.59
C ILE A 298 -19.64 8.54 -9.99
N ALA A 299 -20.14 7.38 -9.51
CA ALA A 299 -21.45 7.30 -8.87
C ALA A 299 -21.51 8.12 -7.58
N TYR A 300 -20.44 8.12 -6.79
CA TYR A 300 -20.33 8.90 -5.56
C TYR A 300 -20.24 10.41 -5.85
N ASP A 301 -19.41 10.84 -6.80
CA ASP A 301 -19.28 12.25 -7.19
C ASP A 301 -20.62 12.85 -7.64
N ASN A 302 -21.38 12.09 -8.45
CA ASN A 302 -22.72 12.52 -8.88
C ASN A 302 -23.71 12.62 -7.72
N PHE A 303 -23.62 11.71 -6.75
CA PHE A 303 -24.44 11.75 -5.54
C PHE A 303 -24.11 12.99 -4.68
N LYS A 304 -22.82 13.27 -4.48
CA LYS A 304 -22.36 14.46 -3.75
C LYS A 304 -22.83 15.76 -4.40
N ALA A 305 -22.69 15.88 -5.73
CA ALA A 305 -23.17 17.02 -6.48
C ALA A 305 -24.69 17.25 -6.33
N ALA A 306 -25.48 16.16 -6.34
CA ALA A 306 -26.93 16.25 -6.14
C ALA A 306 -27.30 16.70 -4.71
N GLN A 307 -26.55 16.26 -3.68
CA GLN A 307 -26.75 16.71 -2.30
C GLN A 307 -26.42 18.20 -2.15
N GLU A 308 -25.36 18.68 -2.80
CA GLU A 308 -24.99 20.10 -2.81
C GLU A 308 -26.06 20.97 -3.48
N GLU A 309 -26.65 20.53 -4.59
CA GLU A 309 -27.74 21.25 -5.27
C GLU A 309 -28.99 21.38 -4.37
N ILE A 310 -29.38 20.30 -3.70
CA ILE A 310 -30.50 20.30 -2.75
C ILE A 310 -30.22 21.20 -1.54
N ALA A 311 -28.98 21.22 -1.05
CA ALA A 311 -28.59 22.08 0.07
C ALA A 311 -28.70 23.57 -0.29
N VAL A 312 -28.32 23.97 -1.51
CA VAL A 312 -28.45 25.35 -1.99
C VAL A 312 -29.91 25.76 -2.17
N GLU A 313 -30.75 24.90 -2.77
CA GLU A 313 -32.18 25.19 -2.96
C GLU A 313 -32.90 25.41 -1.63
N ASN A 314 -32.56 24.63 -0.59
CA ASN A 314 -33.16 24.80 0.73
C ASN A 314 -32.78 26.13 1.41
N VAL A 315 -31.59 26.68 1.12
CA VAL A 315 -31.17 27.98 1.66
C VAL A 315 -31.93 29.13 0.99
N GLU A 316 -32.22 29.04 -0.31
CA GLU A 316 -32.97 30.08 -1.03
C GLU A 316 -34.45 30.17 -0.64
N ILE A 317 -35.04 29.10 -0.10
CA ILE A 317 -36.45 29.09 0.33
C ILE A 317 -36.63 29.78 1.70
N GLU A 318 -35.57 29.88 2.50
CA GLU A 318 -35.63 30.48 3.85
C GLU A 318 -35.38 32.01 3.86
N ASP A 319 -34.89 32.59 2.77
CA ASP A 319 -34.65 34.04 2.58
C ASP A 319 -35.84 34.79 1.93
#